data_AF-A0A7C4TGX9-F1
#
_entry.id   AF-A0A7C4TGX9-F1
#
_cell.length_a   1.000
_cell.length_b   1.000
_cell.length_c   1.000
_cell.angle_alpha   90.00
_cell.angle_beta   90.00
_cell.angle_gamma   90.00
#
_symmetry.space_group_name_H-M   'P 1'
#
loop_
_entity.id
_entity.type
_entity.pdbx_description
1 polymer ?
#
loop_
_entity_poly.entity_id
_entity_poly.type
_entity_poly.pdbx_seq_one_letter_code
_entity_poly.pdbx_strand_id
1 'polypeptide(L)'
;MILIGDKDSLPSFIVSSNPTDHPYTTVDGNDFLSDLMVGRLSVANVNELNTVIAKIINYEKNTYTTDTLWFKRTLMVAGNYPEEMTTPIPVKRWVREKFLNNGYQVDTVFYPPVSNGTTPITNAVNQGVTFINYRGGIASWSGWDRPSFYNTDVIGLSNGWKLPVITSIVCLTGNFNAE
;
A
#
# COMPACT_ATOMS: atom_id res chain seq x y z
N MET A 1 -14.77 10.86 -6.22
CA MET A 1 -15.82 10.18 -5.42
C MET A 1 -15.15 9.39 -4.30
N ILE A 2 -15.69 9.45 -3.09
CA ILE A 2 -15.22 8.65 -1.95
C ILE A 2 -16.35 7.71 -1.53
N LEU A 3 -16.05 6.43 -1.55
CA LEU A 3 -16.91 5.34 -1.08
C LEU A 3 -16.58 5.06 0.39
N ILE A 4 -17.59 4.94 1.25
CA ILE A 4 -17.41 4.69 2.69
C ILE A 4 -18.19 3.45 3.07
N GLY A 5 -17.48 2.44 3.58
CA GLY A 5 -18.05 1.17 3.98
C GLY A 5 -17.38 -0.02 3.30
N ASP A 6 -17.41 -1.15 3.99
CA ASP A 6 -16.92 -2.44 3.49
C ASP A 6 -18.00 -3.21 2.69
N LYS A 7 -17.69 -4.41 2.20
CA LYS A 7 -18.55 -5.25 1.34
C LYS A 7 -19.98 -5.45 1.86
N ASP A 8 -20.15 -5.46 3.18
CA ASP A 8 -21.44 -5.66 3.83
C ASP A 8 -22.32 -4.39 3.83
N SER A 9 -21.70 -3.22 3.73
CA SER A 9 -22.39 -1.91 3.77
C SER A 9 -22.48 -1.25 2.40
N LEU A 10 -21.51 -1.52 1.52
CA LEU A 10 -21.43 -0.92 0.20
C LEU A 10 -21.02 -2.00 -0.82
N PRO A 11 -21.93 -2.39 -1.73
CA PRO A 11 -21.66 -3.45 -2.69
C PRO A 11 -20.47 -3.11 -3.60
N SER A 12 -19.83 -4.14 -4.11
CA SER A 12 -18.83 -4.06 -5.19
C SER A 12 -19.32 -4.81 -6.42
N PHE A 13 -18.70 -4.53 -7.56
CA PHE A 13 -18.90 -5.32 -8.77
C PHE A 13 -17.90 -6.47 -8.79
N ILE A 14 -18.27 -7.57 -9.45
CA ILE A 14 -17.37 -8.71 -9.64
C ILE A 14 -16.97 -8.79 -11.11
N VAL A 15 -15.66 -8.69 -11.39
CA VAL A 15 -15.08 -8.85 -12.73
C VAL A 15 -13.98 -9.89 -12.65
N SER A 16 -14.06 -10.94 -13.47
CA SER A 16 -13.11 -12.06 -13.46
C SER A 16 -12.90 -12.64 -12.04
N SER A 17 -13.99 -12.85 -11.30
CA SER A 17 -14.02 -13.35 -9.91
C SER A 17 -13.34 -12.46 -8.85
N ASN A 18 -12.99 -11.21 -9.19
CA ASN A 18 -12.39 -10.26 -8.26
C ASN A 18 -13.32 -9.05 -8.04
N PRO A 19 -13.37 -8.51 -6.82
CA PRO A 19 -14.16 -7.33 -6.55
C PRO A 19 -13.54 -6.07 -7.17
N THR A 20 -14.37 -5.15 -7.61
CA THR A 20 -13.95 -3.87 -8.18
C THR A 20 -14.99 -2.77 -7.97
N ASP A 21 -14.50 -1.56 -7.75
CA ASP A 21 -15.30 -0.33 -7.70
C ASP A 21 -15.29 0.42 -9.05
N HIS A 22 -14.55 -0.08 -10.04
CA HIS A 22 -14.36 0.61 -11.32
C HIS A 22 -15.67 0.94 -12.06
N PRO A 23 -16.71 0.07 -12.09
CA PRO A 23 -17.96 0.42 -12.76
C PRO A 23 -18.74 1.58 -12.10
N TYR A 24 -18.42 1.99 -10.87
CA TYR A 24 -19.00 3.20 -10.30
C TYR A 24 -18.50 4.49 -10.98
N THR A 25 -17.42 4.42 -11.78
CA THR A 25 -16.78 5.59 -12.37
C THR A 25 -16.86 5.66 -13.89
N THR A 26 -17.41 4.66 -14.55
CA THR A 26 -17.69 4.64 -15.99
C THR A 26 -19.13 5.13 -16.22
N VAL A 27 -19.31 6.45 -16.08
CA VAL A 27 -20.63 7.11 -16.07
C VAL A 27 -20.95 7.79 -17.40
N ASP A 28 -19.96 8.02 -18.25
CA ASP A 28 -20.12 8.54 -19.61
C ASP A 28 -19.33 7.68 -20.62
N GLY A 29 -19.81 7.64 -21.85
CA GLY A 29 -19.22 6.81 -22.90
C GLY A 29 -19.54 5.31 -22.79
N ASN A 30 -19.06 4.56 -23.80
CA ASN A 30 -19.17 3.10 -23.90
C ASN A 30 -17.77 2.47 -23.90
N ASP A 31 -16.94 2.85 -22.92
CA ASP A 31 -15.59 2.32 -22.76
C ASP A 31 -15.27 2.01 -21.28
N PHE A 32 -14.04 1.58 -21.01
CA PHE A 32 -13.56 1.24 -19.66
C PHE A 32 -12.79 2.39 -19.02
N LEU A 33 -12.79 3.59 -19.61
CA LEU A 33 -12.08 4.72 -19.04
C LEU A 33 -12.89 5.27 -17.88
N SER A 34 -12.20 5.53 -16.77
CA SER A 34 -12.80 6.08 -15.57
C SER A 34 -13.02 7.58 -15.75
N ASP A 35 -14.27 8.05 -15.70
CA ASP A 35 -14.61 9.48 -15.79
C ASP A 35 -14.33 10.22 -14.48
N LEU A 36 -14.33 9.48 -13.37
CA LEU A 36 -14.16 10.01 -12.02
C LEU A 36 -12.98 9.32 -11.33
N MET A 37 -12.25 10.05 -10.48
CA MET A 37 -11.37 9.41 -9.51
C MET A 37 -12.21 8.78 -8.40
N VAL A 38 -11.88 7.54 -8.01
CA VAL A 38 -12.54 6.80 -6.92
C VAL A 38 -11.53 6.35 -5.89
N GLY A 39 -11.95 6.39 -4.63
CA GLY A 39 -11.29 5.73 -3.51
C GLY A 39 -12.33 5.17 -2.55
N ARG A 40 -11.98 4.09 -1.84
CA ARG A 40 -12.82 3.46 -0.82
C ARG A 40 -12.14 3.55 0.54
N LEU A 41 -12.90 4.00 1.53
CA LEU A 41 -12.59 3.81 2.95
C LEU A 41 -13.30 2.53 3.40
N SER A 42 -12.62 1.38 3.26
CA SER A 42 -13.15 0.08 3.70
C SER A 42 -13.05 0.01 5.21
N VAL A 43 -14.20 0.00 5.88
CA VAL A 43 -14.32 0.01 7.34
C VAL A 43 -15.56 -0.78 7.74
N ALA A 44 -15.41 -1.63 8.76
CA ALA A 44 -16.49 -2.48 9.27
C ALA A 44 -17.33 -1.78 10.34
N ASN A 45 -16.80 -0.73 10.97
CA ASN A 45 -17.48 -0.03 12.07
C ASN A 45 -17.02 1.44 12.22
N VAL A 46 -17.74 2.17 13.07
CA VAL A 46 -17.51 3.61 13.32
C VAL A 46 -16.13 3.91 13.93
N ASN A 47 -15.55 2.98 14.70
CA ASN A 47 -14.22 3.22 15.31
C ASN A 47 -13.10 3.18 14.26
N GLU A 48 -13.18 2.25 13.33
CA GLU A 48 -12.28 2.20 12.17
C GLU A 48 -12.45 3.44 11.29
N LEU A 49 -13.68 3.84 11.01
CA LEU A 49 -13.98 5.06 10.26
C LEU A 49 -13.35 6.30 10.92
N ASN A 50 -13.57 6.47 12.22
CA ASN A 50 -13.00 7.59 12.98
C ASN A 50 -11.46 7.58 12.94
N THR A 51 -10.85 6.39 12.97
CA THR A 51 -9.40 6.23 12.90
C THR A 51 -8.87 6.63 11.52
N VAL A 52 -9.50 6.18 10.43
CA VAL A 52 -9.10 6.54 9.06
C VAL A 52 -9.30 8.03 8.80
N ILE A 53 -10.43 8.60 9.22
CA ILE A 53 -10.69 10.05 9.12
C ILE A 53 -9.63 10.84 9.89
N ALA A 54 -9.31 10.44 11.13
CA ALA A 54 -8.29 11.11 11.93
C ALA A 54 -6.91 11.05 11.26
N LYS A 55 -6.55 9.91 10.65
CA LYS A 55 -5.32 9.75 9.86
C LYS A 55 -5.28 10.72 8.68
N ILE A 56 -6.35 10.81 7.90
CA ILE A 56 -6.43 11.73 6.73
C ILE A 56 -6.32 13.19 7.19
N ILE A 57 -7.16 13.61 8.14
CA ILE A 57 -7.19 15.01 8.61
C ILE A 57 -5.84 15.41 9.20
N ASN A 58 -5.23 14.56 10.03
CA ASN A 58 -3.93 14.89 10.61
C ASN A 58 -2.81 14.87 9.57
N TYR A 59 -2.86 13.99 8.57
CA TYR A 59 -1.89 14.02 7.48
C TYR A 59 -1.95 15.34 6.69
N GLU A 60 -3.15 15.81 6.37
CA GLU A 60 -3.36 16.99 5.53
C GLU A 60 -3.30 18.34 6.27
N LYS A 61 -3.76 18.40 7.51
CA LYS A 61 -3.96 19.68 8.23
C LYS A 61 -3.08 19.84 9.48
N ASN A 62 -2.76 18.74 10.17
CA ASN A 62 -2.05 18.76 11.45
C ASN A 62 -0.85 17.81 11.41
N THR A 63 -0.06 17.90 10.33
CA THR A 63 0.96 16.90 10.02
C THR A 63 2.00 16.79 11.14
N TYR A 64 2.43 15.57 11.44
CA TYR A 64 3.47 15.33 12.44
C TYR A 64 4.82 15.90 11.98
N THR A 65 5.31 16.92 12.70
CA THR A 65 6.52 17.68 12.34
C THR A 65 7.65 17.60 13.37
N THR A 66 7.48 16.87 14.47
CA THR A 66 8.55 16.71 15.48
C THR A 66 9.77 15.99 14.91
N ASP A 67 9.56 14.92 14.14
CA ASP A 67 10.52 14.41 13.17
C ASP A 67 9.98 14.79 11.80
N THR A 68 10.75 15.51 10.98
CA THR A 68 10.37 15.85 9.59
C THR A 68 11.11 14.99 8.57
N LEU A 69 12.10 14.21 9.00
CA LEU A 69 12.89 13.37 8.09
C LEU A 69 12.03 12.26 7.47
N TRP A 70 10.95 11.82 8.12
CA TRP A 70 10.04 10.84 7.55
C TRP A 70 9.41 11.29 6.22
N PHE A 71 9.24 12.60 6.00
CA PHE A 71 8.81 13.16 4.70
C PHE A 71 9.82 12.90 3.58
N LYS A 72 11.08 12.62 3.94
CA LYS A 72 12.18 12.37 3.01
C LYS A 72 12.66 10.92 3.03
N ARG A 73 12.12 10.04 3.89
CA ARG A 73 12.45 8.61 3.88
C ARG A 73 11.43 7.83 3.07
N THR A 74 11.89 6.91 2.25
CA THR A 74 11.06 6.00 1.45
C THR A 74 11.58 4.57 1.55
N LEU A 75 10.69 3.61 1.34
CA LEU A 75 11.01 2.19 1.43
C LEU A 75 10.66 1.47 0.12
N MET A 76 11.67 0.94 -0.56
CA MET A 76 11.49 0.12 -1.74
C MET A 76 11.56 -1.36 -1.37
N VAL A 77 10.47 -2.08 -1.60
CA VAL A 77 10.41 -3.52 -1.31
C VAL A 77 10.22 -4.29 -2.61
N ALA A 78 11.02 -5.33 -2.83
CA ALA A 78 10.93 -6.14 -4.03
C ALA A 78 11.19 -7.62 -3.77
N GLY A 79 10.42 -8.50 -4.40
CA GLY A 79 10.67 -9.94 -4.41
C GLY A 79 10.75 -10.48 -5.82
N ASN A 80 11.93 -10.94 -6.22
CA ASN A 80 12.11 -11.78 -7.40
C ASN A 80 11.68 -13.22 -7.04
N TYR A 81 10.36 -13.40 -6.92
CA TYR A 81 9.72 -14.66 -6.56
C TYR A 81 8.37 -14.77 -7.27
N PRO A 82 8.02 -15.90 -7.91
CA PRO A 82 8.84 -17.11 -8.10
C PRO A 82 10.14 -16.84 -8.89
N GLU A 83 11.09 -17.78 -8.89
CA GLU A 83 12.49 -17.56 -9.32
C GLU A 83 12.62 -17.01 -10.76
N GLU A 84 11.67 -17.32 -11.64
CA GLU A 84 11.58 -16.81 -13.01
C GLU A 84 11.26 -15.30 -13.08
N MET A 85 10.72 -14.72 -12.02
CA MET A 85 10.38 -13.30 -11.96
C MET A 85 11.61 -12.45 -11.65
N THR A 86 12.25 -11.91 -12.68
CA THR A 86 13.53 -11.19 -12.57
C THR A 86 13.42 -9.67 -12.48
N THR A 87 12.27 -9.09 -12.83
CA THR A 87 12.09 -7.64 -13.00
C THR A 87 11.76 -6.82 -11.72
N PRO A 88 11.23 -7.36 -10.61
CA PRO A 88 10.92 -6.59 -9.42
C PRO A 88 12.09 -5.79 -8.85
N ILE A 89 13.23 -6.44 -8.58
CA ILE A 89 14.42 -5.78 -8.04
C ILE A 89 14.95 -4.68 -8.98
N PRO A 90 15.21 -4.93 -10.30
CA PRO A 90 15.65 -3.88 -11.21
C PRO A 90 14.73 -2.66 -11.25
N VAL A 91 13.41 -2.86 -11.26
CA VAL A 91 12.46 -1.75 -11.24
C VAL A 91 12.52 -0.98 -9.93
N LYS A 92 12.64 -1.65 -8.78
CA LYS A 92 12.79 -0.94 -7.50
C LYS A 92 14.12 -0.22 -7.35
N ARG A 93 15.19 -0.71 -7.96
CA ARG A 93 16.47 0.01 -8.05
C ARG A 93 16.31 1.29 -8.89
N TRP A 94 15.62 1.22 -10.02
CA TRP A 94 15.32 2.40 -10.83
C TRP A 94 14.44 3.41 -10.10
N VAL A 95 13.37 2.99 -9.42
CA VAL A 95 12.53 3.88 -8.60
C VAL A 95 13.35 4.49 -7.46
N ARG A 96 14.21 3.71 -6.81
CA ARG A 96 15.15 4.21 -5.80
C ARG A 96 16.04 5.32 -6.33
N GLU A 97 16.62 5.16 -7.51
CA GLU A 97 17.45 6.20 -8.13
C GLU A 97 16.65 7.49 -8.37
N LYS A 98 15.37 7.39 -8.78
CA LYS A 98 14.51 8.57 -8.91
C LYS A 98 14.30 9.29 -7.58
N PHE A 99 14.04 8.56 -6.50
CA PHE A 99 13.90 9.16 -5.17
C PHE A 99 15.21 9.80 -4.68
N LEU A 100 16.35 9.10 -4.82
CA LEU A 100 17.67 9.64 -4.45
C LEU A 100 18.00 10.93 -5.19
N ASN A 101 17.75 10.95 -6.51
CA ASN A 101 17.99 12.13 -7.34
C ASN A 101 17.09 13.33 -6.98
N ASN A 102 16.02 13.10 -6.21
CA ASN A 102 15.13 14.14 -5.68
C ASN A 102 15.33 14.41 -4.17
N GLY A 103 16.47 13.97 -3.62
CA GLY A 103 16.87 14.29 -2.24
C GLY A 103 16.15 13.47 -1.16
N TYR A 104 15.62 12.30 -1.50
CA TYR A 104 15.07 11.36 -0.53
C TYR A 104 16.14 10.39 -0.02
N GLN A 105 15.95 9.92 1.21
CA GLN A 105 16.61 8.75 1.77
C GLN A 105 15.78 7.51 1.41
N VAL A 106 16.44 6.45 0.94
CA VAL A 106 15.75 5.27 0.41
C VAL A 106 16.34 4.00 0.99
N ASP A 107 15.54 3.34 1.82
CA ASP A 107 15.81 1.99 2.30
C ASP A 107 15.27 0.95 1.32
N THR A 108 15.89 -0.23 1.33
CA THR A 108 15.51 -1.33 0.44
C THR A 108 15.40 -2.64 1.19
N VAL A 109 14.36 -3.41 0.91
CA VAL A 109 14.22 -4.80 1.39
C VAL A 109 13.95 -5.69 0.19
N PHE A 110 14.96 -6.45 -0.23
CA PHE A 110 14.92 -7.23 -1.46
C PHE A 110 15.05 -8.73 -1.19
N TYR A 111 14.18 -9.50 -1.84
CA TYR A 111 14.31 -10.95 -1.98
C TYR A 111 14.74 -11.30 -3.41
N PRO A 112 15.83 -12.07 -3.59
CA PRO A 112 16.82 -12.47 -2.58
C PRO A 112 17.71 -11.27 -2.11
N PRO A 113 18.34 -11.36 -0.92
CA PRO A 113 18.38 -12.52 -0.02
C PRO A 113 17.34 -12.49 1.12
N VAL A 114 16.58 -11.40 1.28
CA VAL A 114 15.71 -11.22 2.44
C VAL A 114 14.39 -11.96 2.25
N SER A 115 14.31 -13.21 2.70
CA SER A 115 13.06 -13.99 2.63
C SER A 115 12.00 -13.49 3.61
N ASN A 116 12.41 -13.23 4.87
CA ASN A 116 11.52 -12.70 5.91
C ASN A 116 11.66 -11.18 5.98
N GLY A 117 10.60 -10.48 5.59
CA GLY A 117 10.54 -9.02 5.57
C GLY A 117 10.11 -8.37 6.88
N THR A 118 9.52 -9.13 7.83
CA THR A 118 8.90 -8.60 9.05
C THR A 118 9.80 -7.60 9.77
N THR A 119 11.00 -8.01 10.20
CA THR A 119 11.90 -7.12 10.95
C THR A 119 12.36 -5.90 10.14
N PRO A 120 12.98 -6.04 8.95
CA PRO A 120 13.49 -4.88 8.23
C PRO A 120 12.37 -3.91 7.76
N ILE A 121 11.19 -4.42 7.39
CA ILE A 121 10.05 -3.59 7.00
C ILE A 121 9.48 -2.87 8.23
N THR A 122 9.22 -3.58 9.33
CA THR A 122 8.73 -2.97 10.58
C THR A 122 9.67 -1.89 11.10
N ASN A 123 10.98 -2.12 11.05
CA ASN A 123 11.97 -1.12 11.46
C ASN A 123 11.90 0.15 10.60
N ALA A 124 11.86 0.02 9.27
CA ALA A 124 11.74 1.15 8.36
C ALA A 124 10.42 1.91 8.55
N VAL A 125 9.31 1.19 8.69
CA VAL A 125 7.99 1.80 8.93
C VAL A 125 7.95 2.54 10.27
N ASN A 126 8.43 1.92 11.35
CA ASN A 126 8.45 2.52 12.69
C ASN A 126 9.40 3.72 12.79
N GLN A 127 10.53 3.70 12.06
CA GLN A 127 11.38 4.88 11.91
C GLN A 127 10.64 6.03 11.21
N GLY A 128 9.71 5.71 10.32
CA GLY A 128 8.84 6.65 9.63
C GLY A 128 9.31 6.89 8.20
N VAL A 129 8.47 6.50 7.25
CA VAL A 129 8.65 6.69 5.81
C VAL A 129 7.40 7.34 5.23
N THR A 130 7.56 8.18 4.21
CA THR A 130 6.43 8.84 3.51
C THR A 130 5.85 7.96 2.41
N PHE A 131 6.67 7.08 1.83
CA PHE A 131 6.27 6.26 0.69
C PHE A 131 6.84 4.85 0.77
N ILE A 132 5.98 3.86 0.54
CA ILE A 132 6.36 2.45 0.41
C ILE A 132 5.93 1.96 -0.97
N ASN A 133 6.87 1.37 -1.71
CA ASN A 133 6.62 0.87 -3.05
C ASN A 133 7.01 -0.60 -3.12
N TYR A 134 6.03 -1.50 -3.05
CA TYR A 134 6.21 -2.95 -3.16
C TYR A 134 6.04 -3.44 -4.60
N ARG A 135 6.82 -4.45 -5.01
CA ARG A 135 6.59 -5.24 -6.22
C ARG A 135 7.10 -6.65 -6.02
N GLY A 136 6.28 -7.65 -6.33
CA GLY A 136 6.66 -9.05 -6.26
C GLY A 136 5.75 -9.89 -7.14
N GLY A 137 5.93 -11.21 -7.12
CA GLY A 137 5.05 -12.13 -7.86
C GLY A 137 3.93 -12.68 -7.00
N ILE A 138 4.28 -13.44 -5.96
CA ILE A 138 3.28 -14.12 -5.11
C ILE A 138 2.89 -13.23 -3.92
N ALA A 139 1.58 -13.11 -3.72
CA ALA A 139 0.95 -12.51 -2.56
C ALA A 139 -0.46 -13.10 -2.39
N SER A 140 -1.03 -12.86 -1.23
CA SER A 140 -2.41 -13.19 -0.89
C SER A 140 -3.17 -11.93 -0.51
N TRP A 141 -4.47 -12.07 -0.23
CA TRP A 141 -5.26 -11.02 0.40
C TRP A 141 -4.69 -10.59 1.76
N SER A 142 -3.93 -11.46 2.44
CA SER A 142 -3.38 -11.21 3.78
C SER A 142 -1.96 -10.63 3.77
N GLY A 143 -1.25 -10.58 2.64
CA GLY A 143 0.10 -10.00 2.61
C GLY A 143 1.00 -10.39 1.44
N TRP A 144 2.24 -9.93 1.54
CA TRP A 144 3.32 -10.20 0.58
C TRP A 144 4.04 -11.49 0.93
N ASP A 145 4.31 -12.36 -0.06
CA ASP A 145 5.00 -13.63 0.23
C ASP A 145 6.52 -13.45 0.36
N ARG A 146 7.13 -12.64 -0.53
CA ARG A 146 8.56 -12.35 -0.53
C ARG A 146 8.88 -10.88 -0.79
N PRO A 147 9.76 -10.25 0.02
CA PRO A 147 10.00 -10.58 1.43
C PRO A 147 8.68 -10.68 2.19
N SER A 148 8.53 -11.66 3.08
CA SER A 148 7.25 -11.93 3.74
C SER A 148 6.84 -10.79 4.66
N PHE A 149 5.59 -10.31 4.53
CA PHE A 149 4.99 -9.28 5.39
C PHE A 149 3.47 -9.36 5.30
N TYR A 150 2.80 -9.63 6.42
CA TYR A 150 1.37 -9.93 6.48
C TYR A 150 0.60 -8.93 7.35
N ASN A 151 -0.73 -8.97 7.26
CA ASN A 151 -1.64 -8.20 8.13
C ASN A 151 -1.36 -8.40 9.63
N THR A 152 -0.89 -9.58 10.05
CA THR A 152 -0.46 -9.84 11.43
C THR A 152 0.75 -9.02 11.85
N ASP A 153 1.67 -8.73 10.92
CA ASP A 153 2.83 -7.86 11.17
C ASP A 153 2.42 -6.38 11.27
N VAL A 154 1.37 -5.98 10.54
CA VAL A 154 0.81 -4.61 10.56
C VAL A 154 0.31 -4.23 11.96
N ILE A 155 -0.25 -5.18 12.71
CA ILE A 155 -0.72 -4.98 14.09
C ILE A 155 0.43 -4.54 15.02
N GLY A 156 1.67 -4.95 14.73
CA GLY A 156 2.86 -4.61 15.52
C GLY A 156 3.51 -3.28 15.18
N LEU A 157 2.98 -2.51 14.22
CA LEU A 157 3.55 -1.23 13.81
C LEU A 157 3.30 -0.14 14.86
N SER A 158 4.30 0.72 15.04
CA SER A 158 4.34 1.80 16.03
C SER A 158 4.82 3.14 15.43
N ASN A 159 4.58 3.34 14.13
CA ASN A 159 4.96 4.55 13.39
C ASN A 159 4.15 5.81 13.76
N GLY A 160 3.12 5.68 14.61
CA GLY A 160 2.30 6.79 15.08
C GLY A 160 1.67 7.58 13.93
N TRP A 161 1.90 8.89 13.89
CA TRP A 161 1.37 9.79 12.87
C TRP A 161 2.28 9.93 11.62
N LYS A 162 3.34 9.12 11.50
CA LYS A 162 4.21 9.06 10.31
C LYS A 162 3.63 8.06 9.31
N LEU A 163 2.60 8.48 8.57
CA LEU A 163 1.74 7.60 7.79
C LEU A 163 2.20 7.52 6.32
N PRO A 164 2.69 6.37 5.84
CA PRO A 164 3.12 6.25 4.45
C PRO A 164 1.94 6.14 3.48
N VAL A 165 2.12 6.64 2.26
CA VAL A 165 1.37 6.19 1.09
C VAL A 165 2.01 4.92 0.56
N ILE A 166 1.20 3.89 0.28
CA ILE A 166 1.69 2.57 -0.11
C ILE A 166 1.18 2.24 -1.51
N THR A 167 2.07 1.72 -2.35
CA THR A 167 1.73 1.12 -3.64
C THR A 167 2.17 -0.34 -3.64
N SER A 168 1.24 -1.25 -3.85
CA SER A 168 1.48 -2.69 -3.82
C SER A 168 1.22 -3.28 -5.20
N ILE A 169 2.29 -3.49 -5.97
CA ILE A 169 2.20 -4.01 -7.34
C ILE A 169 2.36 -5.53 -7.29
N VAL A 170 1.27 -6.21 -6.94
CA VAL A 170 1.19 -7.68 -6.80
C VAL A 170 -0.27 -8.13 -6.82
N CYS A 171 -0.51 -9.43 -6.87
CA CYS A 171 -1.84 -10.02 -6.84
C CYS A 171 -2.55 -9.86 -5.49
N LEU A 172 -3.87 -9.71 -5.53
CA LEU A 172 -4.82 -9.93 -4.42
C LEU A 172 -4.71 -9.07 -3.15
N THR A 173 -3.66 -8.28 -2.94
CA THR A 173 -3.51 -7.44 -1.73
C THR A 173 -4.57 -6.34 -1.61
N GLY A 174 -5.29 -6.04 -2.69
CA GLY A 174 -6.47 -5.16 -2.70
C GLY A 174 -7.81 -5.89 -2.79
N ASN A 175 -7.85 -7.22 -2.60
CA ASN A 175 -9.11 -7.98 -2.62
C ASN A 175 -9.88 -7.78 -1.31
N PHE A 176 -10.62 -6.68 -1.24
CA PHE A 176 -11.45 -6.28 -0.09
C PHE A 176 -12.72 -7.12 0.10
N ASN A 177 -12.93 -8.20 -0.67
CA ASN A 177 -14.01 -9.16 -0.38
C ASN A 177 -13.49 -10.42 0.33
N ALA A 178 -12.17 -10.65 0.36
CA ALA A 178 -11.55 -11.88 0.82
C ALA A 178 -11.22 -11.92 2.33
N GLU A 179 -11.50 -10.83 3.04
CA GLU A 179 -11.43 -10.73 4.51
C GLU A 179 -12.56 -11.47 5.24
#